data_AF-X1VRG8-F1
#
_entry.id   AF-X1VRG8-F1
#
_cell.length_a   1.000
_cell.length_b   1.000
_cell.length_c   1.000
_cell.angle_alpha   90.00
_cell.angle_beta   90.00
_cell.angle_gamma   90.00
#
_symmetry.space_group_name_H-M   'P 1'
#
loop_
_entity.id
_entity.type
_entity.pdbx_description
1 polymer ?
#
loop_
_entity_poly.entity_id
_entity_poly.type
_entity_poly.pdbx_seq_one_letter_code
_entity_poly.pdbx_strand_id
1 'polypeptide(L)'
;KLTRALIIRGFKLEQISRGECVNLLMEQQNYDKPEAEYIIAVEEAGWGSPETPLEFKRLVDAQRRAMGEEVKEIPQEVVDAEKAFVSISARLKQAYARAAKQAELDNLEVEKAEAGAK
;
A
#
# COMPACT_ATOMS: atom_id res chain seq x y z
N LYS A 1 3.39 26.05 -15.17
CA LYS A 1 3.34 24.64 -15.61
C LYS A 1 3.75 23.78 -14.42
N LEU A 2 2.82 23.02 -13.85
CA LEU A 2 3.10 22.05 -12.81
C LEU A 2 3.99 20.94 -13.39
N THR A 3 4.85 20.35 -12.57
CA THR A 3 5.60 19.16 -12.95
C THR A 3 4.79 17.92 -12.59
N ARG A 4 5.06 16.78 -13.25
CA ARG A 4 4.53 15.46 -12.86
C ARG A 4 4.64 15.23 -11.35
N ALA A 5 5.81 15.52 -10.76
CA ALA A 5 6.04 15.35 -9.33
C ALA A 5 5.10 16.20 -8.44
N LEU A 6 4.82 17.45 -8.82
CA LEU A 6 3.91 18.32 -8.06
C LEU A 6 2.45 17.85 -8.17
N ILE A 7 2.05 17.40 -9.36
CA ILE A 7 0.69 16.87 -9.61
C ILE A 7 0.47 15.59 -8.79
N ILE A 8 1.40 14.64 -8.86
CA ILE A 8 1.36 13.38 -8.10
C ILE A 8 1.42 13.64 -6.60
N ARG A 9 2.21 14.61 -6.14
CA ARG A 9 2.26 15.00 -4.73
C ARG A 9 0.95 15.60 -4.24
N GLY A 10 0.30 16.45 -5.04
CA GLY A 10 -1.02 17.00 -4.72
C GLY A 10 -2.07 15.90 -4.59
N PHE A 11 -2.02 14.92 -5.50
CA PHE A 11 -2.91 13.75 -5.45
C PHE A 11 -2.63 12.86 -4.22
N LYS A 12 -1.35 12.58 -3.92
CA LYS A 12 -0.92 11.82 -2.73
C LYS A 12 -1.38 12.44 -1.42
N LEU A 13 -1.37 13.76 -1.34
CA LEU A 13 -1.78 14.52 -0.16
C LEU A 13 -3.29 14.82 -0.13
N GLU A 14 -4.07 14.20 -1.02
CA GLU A 14 -5.53 14.37 -1.14
C GLU A 14 -5.97 15.84 -1.36
N GLN A 15 -5.07 16.67 -1.92
CA GLN A 15 -5.36 18.07 -2.23
C GLN A 15 -6.10 18.24 -3.56
N ILE A 16 -6.01 17.23 -4.43
CA ILE A 16 -6.75 17.13 -5.69
C ILE A 16 -7.33 15.73 -5.80
N SER A 17 -8.47 15.61 -6.46
CA SER A 17 -9.09 14.31 -6.76
C SER A 17 -8.31 13.54 -7.83
N ARG A 18 -8.58 12.23 -7.92
CA ARG A 18 -7.98 11.37 -8.97
C ARG A 18 -8.30 11.87 -10.38
N GLY A 19 -9.54 12.31 -10.62
CA GLY A 19 -9.96 12.86 -11.91
C GLY A 19 -9.22 14.15 -12.26
N GLU A 20 -9.01 15.04 -11.29
CA GLU A 20 -8.19 16.25 -11.46
C GLU A 20 -6.72 15.91 -11.71
N CYS A 21 -6.19 14.89 -11.04
CA CYS A 21 -4.83 14.41 -11.29
C CYS A 21 -4.64 13.94 -12.73
N VAL A 22 -5.58 13.12 -13.26
CA VAL A 22 -5.57 12.66 -14.66
C VAL A 22 -5.60 13.85 -15.61
N ASN A 23 -6.52 14.80 -15.41
CA ASN A 23 -6.65 15.97 -16.28
C ASN A 23 -5.39 16.83 -16.28
N LEU A 24 -4.77 17.07 -15.11
CA LEU A 24 -3.53 17.83 -15.01
C LEU A 24 -2.34 17.14 -15.67
N LEU A 25 -2.29 15.80 -15.60
CA LEU A 25 -1.28 15.00 -16.30
C LEU A 25 -1.44 15.11 -17.82
N MET A 26 -2.67 15.07 -18.33
CA MET A 26 -2.94 15.24 -19.76
C MET A 26 -2.65 16.66 -20.24
N GLU A 27 -3.23 17.67 -19.58
CA GLU A 27 -3.15 19.07 -20.00
C GLU A 27 -1.77 19.70 -19.83
N GLN A 28 -1.04 19.30 -18.77
CA GLN A 28 0.24 19.94 -18.45
C GLN A 28 1.46 19.09 -18.80
N GLN A 29 1.33 17.77 -18.88
CA GLN A 29 2.44 16.88 -19.26
C GLN A 29 2.27 16.23 -20.64
N ASN A 30 1.15 16.48 -21.34
CA ASN A 30 0.82 15.91 -22.64
C ASN A 30 0.76 14.36 -22.65
N TYR A 31 0.42 13.75 -21.51
CA TYR A 31 0.11 12.33 -21.47
C TYR A 31 -1.26 12.07 -22.10
N ASP A 32 -1.44 10.91 -22.73
CA ASP A 32 -2.78 10.44 -23.05
C ASP A 32 -3.49 9.92 -21.79
N LYS A 33 -4.81 9.71 -21.87
CA LYS A 33 -5.60 9.28 -20.72
C LYS A 33 -5.12 7.91 -20.16
N PRO A 34 -4.91 6.87 -20.98
CA PRO A 34 -4.36 5.60 -20.50
C PRO A 34 -3.02 5.75 -19.77
N GLU A 35 -2.11 6.56 -20.30
CA GLU A 35 -0.79 6.81 -19.73
C GLU A 35 -0.88 7.57 -18.40
N ALA A 36 -1.75 8.57 -18.30
CA ALA A 36 -2.00 9.30 -17.06
C ALA A 36 -2.55 8.38 -15.96
N GLU A 37 -3.51 7.51 -16.30
CA GLU A 37 -4.07 6.52 -15.38
C GLU A 37 -3.01 5.50 -14.94
N TYR A 38 -2.15 5.05 -15.86
CA TYR A 38 -1.03 4.15 -15.54
C TYR A 38 -0.01 4.82 -14.60
N ILE A 39 0.38 6.06 -14.87
CA ILE A 39 1.30 6.83 -14.02
C ILE A 39 0.76 6.92 -12.59
N ILE A 40 -0.53 7.23 -12.46
CA ILE A 40 -1.20 7.31 -11.15
C ILE A 40 -1.14 5.94 -10.47
N ALA A 41 -1.49 4.85 -11.16
CA ALA A 41 -1.47 3.51 -10.58
C ALA A 41 -0.07 3.07 -10.11
N VAL A 42 0.98 3.40 -10.87
CA VAL A 42 2.38 3.10 -10.49
C VAL A 42 2.80 3.91 -9.27
N GLU A 43 2.47 5.20 -9.24
CA GLU A 43 2.80 6.07 -8.11
C GLU A 43 2.01 5.64 -6.86
N GLU A 44 0.70 5.36 -6.97
CA GLU A 44 -0.14 4.81 -5.90
C GLU A 44 0.45 3.50 -5.34
N ALA A 45 0.89 2.59 -6.22
CA ALA A 45 1.53 1.35 -5.83
C ALA A 45 2.91 1.56 -5.16
N GLY A 46 3.61 2.64 -5.50
CA GLY A 46 4.90 3.02 -4.91
C GLY A 46 4.79 3.85 -3.62
N TRP A 47 3.64 4.43 -3.32
CA TRP A 47 3.45 5.28 -2.13
C TRP A 47 3.53 4.51 -0.82
N GLY A 48 3.16 3.24 -0.84
CA GLY A 48 3.55 2.26 0.16
C GLY A 48 4.56 1.32 -0.49
N SER A 49 5.86 1.51 -0.23
CA SER A 49 6.78 0.40 -0.44
C SER A 49 6.21 -0.79 0.34
N PRO A 50 6.03 -1.96 -0.28
CA PRO A 50 5.33 -3.05 0.37
C PRO A 50 6.00 -3.38 1.69
N GLU A 51 5.22 -3.30 2.77
CA GLU A 51 5.68 -3.55 4.13
C GLU A 51 5.62 -5.06 4.45
N THR A 52 4.93 -5.81 3.60
CA THR A 52 4.69 -7.25 3.74
C THR A 52 4.92 -8.02 2.45
N PRO A 53 5.25 -9.33 2.53
CA PRO A 53 5.42 -10.19 1.36
C PRO A 53 4.19 -10.27 0.44
N LEU A 54 2.95 -10.25 0.97
CA LEU A 54 1.74 -10.31 0.14
C LEU A 54 1.45 -8.98 -0.55
N GLU A 55 1.74 -7.83 0.07
CA GLU A 55 1.70 -6.54 -0.63
C GLU A 55 2.69 -6.54 -1.81
N PHE A 56 3.91 -7.05 -1.61
CA PHE A 56 4.89 -7.17 -2.70
C PHE A 56 4.41 -8.14 -3.79
N LYS A 57 3.84 -9.28 -3.39
CA LYS A 57 3.29 -10.25 -4.34
C LYS A 57 2.16 -9.67 -5.17
N ARG A 58 1.25 -8.87 -4.60
CA ARG A 58 0.19 -8.19 -5.36
C ARG A 58 0.73 -7.20 -6.38
N LEU A 59 1.82 -6.50 -6.06
CA LEU A 59 2.47 -5.60 -7.00
C LEU A 59 3.05 -6.37 -8.21
N VAL A 60 3.72 -7.50 -7.96
CA VAL A 60 4.22 -8.40 -9.02
C VAL A 60 3.07 -9.00 -9.82
N ASP A 61 2.00 -9.43 -9.16
CA ASP A 61 0.83 -10.03 -9.79
C ASP A 61 0.07 -9.02 -10.68
N ALA A 62 0.02 -7.75 -10.29
CA ALA A 62 -0.52 -6.67 -11.11
C ALA A 62 0.31 -6.47 -12.40
N GLN A 63 1.65 -6.52 -12.30
CA GLN A 63 2.54 -6.47 -13.46
C GLN A 63 2.30 -7.68 -14.40
N ARG A 64 2.19 -8.89 -13.85
CA ARG A 64 1.91 -10.11 -14.62
C ARG A 64 0.58 -10.04 -15.35
N ARG A 65 -0.48 -9.57 -14.68
CA ARG A 65 -1.79 -9.35 -15.29
C ARG A 65 -1.72 -8.34 -16.44
N ALA A 66 -0.93 -7.26 -16.30
CA ALA A 66 -0.71 -6.30 -17.39
C ALA A 66 0.04 -6.90 -18.59
N MET A 67 0.85 -7.93 -18.38
CA MET A 67 1.51 -8.70 -19.44
C MET A 67 0.64 -9.83 -20.01
N GLY A 68 -0.62 -9.94 -19.58
CA GLY A 68 -1.57 -10.95 -20.05
C GLY A 68 -1.40 -12.33 -19.40
N GLU A 69 -0.64 -12.44 -18.31
CA GLU A 69 -0.54 -13.69 -17.55
C GLU A 69 -1.79 -13.89 -16.66
N GLU A 70 -2.21 -15.15 -16.51
CA GLU A 70 -3.24 -15.51 -15.53
C GLU A 70 -2.67 -15.53 -14.12
N VAL A 71 -3.33 -14.81 -13.22
CA VAL A 71 -2.88 -14.68 -11.83
C VAL A 71 -4.06 -14.89 -10.88
N LYS A 72 -3.84 -15.70 -9.85
CA LYS A 72 -4.83 -15.92 -8.79
C LYS A 72 -4.90 -14.69 -7.90
N GLU A 73 -6.09 -14.14 -7.75
CA GLU A 73 -6.31 -12.97 -6.92
C GLU A 73 -6.12 -13.32 -5.43
N ILE A 74 -5.27 -12.55 -4.76
CA ILE A 74 -5.10 -12.61 -3.31
C ILE A 74 -6.16 -11.70 -2.70
N PRO A 75 -7.09 -12.22 -1.88
CA PRO A 75 -8.13 -11.40 -1.26
C PRO A 75 -7.52 -10.29 -0.41
N GLN A 76 -8.13 -9.10 -0.44
CA GLN A 76 -7.68 -7.94 0.34
C GLN A 76 -7.59 -8.25 1.84
N GLU A 77 -8.57 -9.00 2.36
CA GLU A 77 -8.63 -9.40 3.78
C GLU A 77 -7.37 -10.17 4.24
N VAL A 78 -6.78 -10.99 3.37
CA VAL A 78 -5.57 -11.76 3.68
C VAL A 78 -4.34 -10.86 3.74
N VAL A 79 -4.28 -9.85 2.86
CA VAL A 79 -3.20 -8.85 2.86
C VAL A 79 -3.28 -7.97 4.10
N ASP A 80 -4.49 -7.57 4.47
CA ASP A 80 -4.74 -6.75 5.67
C ASP A 80 -4.40 -7.53 6.95
N ALA A 81 -4.72 -8.83 6.99
CA ALA A 81 -4.34 -9.71 8.09
C ALA A 81 -2.82 -9.85 8.23
N GLU A 82 -2.08 -10.06 7.14
CA GLU A 82 -0.61 -10.10 7.18
C GLU A 82 -0.03 -8.76 7.67
N LYS A 83 -0.56 -7.64 7.18
CA LYS A 83 -0.15 -6.31 7.62
C LYS A 83 -0.37 -6.08 9.11
N ALA A 84 -1.55 -6.47 9.62
CA ALA A 84 -1.85 -6.42 11.05
C ALA A 84 -0.87 -7.30 11.85
N PHE A 85 -0.62 -8.53 11.39
CA PHE A 85 0.30 -9.45 12.05
C PHE A 85 1.74 -8.92 12.12
N VAL A 86 2.27 -8.36 11.02
CA VAL A 86 3.61 -7.78 10.98
C VAL A 86 3.70 -6.55 11.89
N SER A 87 2.71 -5.67 11.85
CA SER A 87 2.63 -4.47 12.70
C SER A 87 2.60 -4.82 14.19
N ILE A 88 1.72 -5.74 14.61
CA ILE A 88 1.62 -6.19 16.00
C ILE A 88 2.91 -6.88 16.43
N SER A 89 3.51 -7.72 15.57
CA SER A 89 4.79 -8.36 15.86
C SER A 89 5.91 -7.34 16.10
N ALA A 90 5.95 -6.25 15.33
CA ALA A 90 6.90 -5.16 15.55
C ALA A 90 6.64 -4.43 16.88
N ARG A 91 5.38 -4.12 17.20
CA ARG A 91 4.98 -3.50 18.49
C ARG A 91 5.37 -4.37 19.68
N LEU A 92 5.12 -5.68 19.59
CA LEU A 92 5.44 -6.67 20.62
C LEU A 92 6.96 -6.79 20.82
N LYS A 93 7.74 -6.84 19.73
CA LYS A 93 9.20 -6.80 19.80
C LYS A 93 9.72 -5.53 20.49
N GLN A 94 9.13 -4.37 20.19
CA GLN A 94 9.48 -3.11 20.86
C GLN A 94 9.08 -3.11 22.34
N ALA A 95 7.92 -3.68 22.68
CA ALA A 95 7.44 -3.81 24.05
C ALA A 95 8.38 -4.68 24.91
N TYR A 96 8.87 -5.80 24.38
CA TYR A 96 9.92 -6.59 25.04
C TYR A 96 11.23 -5.80 25.17
N ALA A 97 11.67 -5.11 24.11
CA ALA A 97 12.93 -4.36 24.13
C ALA A 97 12.92 -3.22 25.17
N ARG A 98 11.76 -2.64 25.47
CA ARG A 98 11.61 -1.58 26.50
C ARG A 98 11.19 -2.09 27.88
N ALA A 99 11.13 -3.41 28.08
CA ALA A 99 10.63 -4.04 29.31
C ALA A 99 9.27 -3.47 29.76
N ALA A 100 8.31 -3.42 28.83
CA ALA A 100 6.95 -2.98 29.10
C ALA A 100 6.28 -3.84 30.20
N LYS A 101 5.19 -3.32 30.79
CA LYS A 101 4.43 -4.03 31.82
C LYS A 101 3.83 -5.32 31.26
N GLN A 102 3.74 -6.36 32.08
CA GLN A 102 3.17 -7.66 31.68
C GLN A 102 1.77 -7.53 31.05
N ALA A 103 0.90 -6.72 31.64
CA ALA A 103 -0.44 -6.48 31.09
C ALA A 103 -0.44 -5.91 29.66
N GLU A 104 0.59 -5.16 29.27
CA GLU A 104 0.74 -4.66 27.90
C GLU A 104 1.22 -5.76 26.94
N LEU A 105 2.13 -6.61 27.41
CA LEU A 105 2.63 -7.77 26.65
C LEU A 105 1.51 -8.77 26.40
N ASP A 106 0.72 -9.09 27.42
CA ASP A 106 -0.42 -10.02 27.34
C ASP A 106 -1.45 -9.54 26.31
N ASN A 107 -1.76 -8.24 26.30
CA ASN A 107 -2.68 -7.65 25.32
C ASN A 107 -2.14 -7.77 23.88
N LEU A 108 -0.85 -7.48 23.68
CA LEU A 108 -0.22 -7.59 22.35
C LEU A 108 -0.11 -9.05 21.87
N GLU A 109 0.07 -10.01 22.77
CA GLU A 109 0.07 -11.44 22.45
C GLU A 109 -1.32 -11.92 22.01
N VAL A 110 -2.39 -11.47 22.68
CA VAL A 110 -3.77 -11.74 22.26
C VAL A 110 -4.07 -11.12 20.89
N GLU A 111 -3.76 -9.83 20.69
CA GLU A 111 -3.93 -9.14 19.40
C GLU A 111 -3.21 -9.90 18.27
N LYS A 112 -2.00 -10.40 18.54
CA LYS A 112 -1.22 -11.17 17.56
C LYS A 112 -1.86 -12.51 17.22
N ALA A 113 -2.40 -13.23 18.21
CA ALA A 113 -3.08 -14.50 17.99
C ALA A 113 -4.35 -14.33 17.16
N GLU A 114 -5.12 -13.27 17.42
CA GLU A 114 -6.33 -12.94 16.65
C GLU A 114 -6.00 -12.55 15.20
N ALA A 115 -4.90 -11.83 14.98
CA ALA A 115 -4.45 -11.46 13.63
C ALA A 115 -3.94 -12.65 12.81
N GLY A 116 -3.43 -13.71 13.44
CA GLY A 116 -2.94 -14.92 12.76
C GLY A 116 -4.00 -16.01 12.54
N ALA A 117 -5.19 -15.87 13.15
CA ALA A 117 -6.28 -16.86 13.06
C ALA A 117 -7.33 -16.53 11.99
N LYS A 118 -7.19 -15.39 11.29
CA LYS A 118 -8.02 -14.95 10.18
C LYS A 118 -7.32 -15.22 8.85
#